data_AF-K2A688-F1
#
_entry.id   AF-K2A688-F1
#
_cell.length_a   1.000
_cell.length_b   1.000
_cell.length_c   1.000
_cell.angle_alpha   90.00
_cell.angle_beta   90.00
_cell.angle_gamma   90.00
#
_symmetry.space_group_name_H-M   'P 1'
#
loop_
_entity.id
_entity.type
_entity.pdbx_description
1 polymer ?
#
loop_
_entity_poly.entity_id
_entity_poly.type
_entity_poly.pdbx_seq_one_letter_code
_entity_poly.pdbx_strand_id
1 'polypeptide(L)'
;HEDAVNLNLEELHPKANLIQGWGPVQDMLAGLNSSFSGVFLVGYHASGSNNKAVLGHTLNSLVHYIKVNDQFVNETGIAALYAGHYDVPIAFVSGDDCAISEARKQLNDVVGVVVKQSFARDCTISLPLEQAQYLLERGAADAVMKLQQQQFTVFKIPGPIKMEIAFYNTGLRVSVFQCLVEILEFDSSYKFDQEKLSVTFEADNALNALQRVNMLMYLVYGIKSSSN
;
A
#
# COMPACT_ATOMS: atom_id res chain seq x y z
N HIS A 1 1.78 -9.34 -6.78
CA HIS A 1 1.64 -9.61 -5.35
C HIS A 1 2.80 -10.50 -4.87
N GLU A 2 3.19 -10.44 -3.61
CA GLU A 2 4.48 -10.98 -3.12
C GLU A 2 5.69 -10.55 -3.97
N ASP A 3 6.19 -11.38 -4.85
CA ASP A 3 7.32 -11.18 -5.77
C ASP A 3 6.96 -10.35 -7.03
N ALA A 4 5.69 -9.96 -7.17
CA ALA A 4 5.18 -9.06 -8.22
C ALA A 4 5.27 -9.62 -9.65
N VAL A 5 5.25 -10.95 -9.80
CA VAL A 5 5.34 -11.65 -11.11
C VAL A 5 4.13 -12.55 -11.42
N ASN A 6 3.00 -12.31 -10.76
CA ASN A 6 1.87 -13.28 -10.74
C ASN A 6 0.83 -13.04 -11.84
N LEU A 7 0.85 -11.90 -12.54
CA LEU A 7 -0.05 -11.65 -13.66
C LEU A 7 0.45 -12.39 -14.90
N ASN A 8 -0.45 -13.16 -15.53
CA ASN A 8 -0.16 -13.84 -16.79
C ASN A 8 -0.19 -12.83 -17.95
N LEU A 9 0.98 -12.63 -18.59
CA LEU A 9 1.11 -11.71 -19.73
C LEU A 9 0.24 -12.14 -20.91
N GLU A 10 0.07 -13.44 -21.14
CA GLU A 10 -0.68 -13.98 -22.29
C GLU A 10 -2.20 -13.73 -22.19
N GLU A 11 -2.71 -13.57 -20.97
CA GLU A 11 -4.12 -13.29 -20.70
C GLU A 11 -4.40 -11.79 -20.53
N LEU A 12 -3.35 -10.96 -20.49
CA LEU A 12 -3.51 -9.53 -20.33
C LEU A 12 -4.09 -8.90 -21.60
N HIS A 13 -4.96 -7.90 -21.43
CA HIS A 13 -5.53 -7.18 -22.57
C HIS A 13 -4.41 -6.61 -23.47
N PRO A 14 -4.45 -6.81 -24.80
CA PRO A 14 -3.32 -6.52 -25.71
C PRO A 14 -2.95 -5.04 -25.86
N LYS A 15 -3.77 -4.14 -25.29
CA LYS A 15 -3.48 -2.69 -25.22
C LYS A 15 -2.85 -2.25 -23.89
N ALA A 16 -2.71 -3.16 -22.93
CA ALA A 16 -2.07 -2.88 -21.66
C ALA A 16 -0.57 -3.23 -21.74
N ASN A 17 0.24 -2.48 -20.97
CA ASN A 17 1.63 -2.81 -20.74
C ASN A 17 1.76 -3.41 -19.34
N LEU A 18 2.56 -4.47 -19.19
CA LEU A 18 2.78 -5.14 -17.91
C LEU A 18 4.15 -4.80 -17.35
N ILE A 19 4.19 -4.34 -16.11
CA ILE A 19 5.41 -4.31 -15.29
C ILE A 19 5.36 -5.55 -14.39
N GLN A 20 6.40 -6.38 -14.46
CA GLN A 20 6.59 -7.53 -13.59
C GLN A 20 7.81 -7.31 -12.70
N GLY A 21 7.67 -7.57 -11.41
CA GLY A 21 8.65 -7.26 -10.38
C GLY A 21 8.49 -5.86 -9.78
N TRP A 22 9.19 -5.63 -8.67
CA TRP A 22 9.08 -4.42 -7.84
C TRP A 22 9.83 -3.18 -8.37
N GLY A 23 10.61 -3.34 -9.45
CA GLY A 23 11.44 -2.27 -10.00
C GLY A 23 12.60 -1.85 -9.08
N PRO A 24 13.38 -0.83 -9.50
CA PRO A 24 14.60 -0.44 -8.80
C PRO A 24 14.36 0.25 -7.45
N VAL A 25 13.20 0.90 -7.28
CA VAL A 25 12.82 1.64 -6.06
C VAL A 25 11.85 0.87 -5.15
N GLN A 26 11.48 -0.35 -5.55
CA GLN A 26 10.68 -1.29 -4.78
C GLN A 26 9.29 -0.74 -4.41
N ASP A 27 8.55 -0.31 -5.42
CA ASP A 27 7.29 0.40 -5.23
C ASP A 27 6.11 -0.35 -5.87
N MET A 28 4.95 -0.30 -5.20
CA MET A 28 3.69 -0.87 -5.71
C MET A 28 3.21 -0.18 -6.99
N LEU A 29 3.59 1.08 -7.21
CA LEU A 29 3.21 1.89 -8.36
C LEU A 29 4.42 2.19 -9.27
N ALA A 30 5.34 1.23 -9.39
CA ALA A 30 6.47 1.32 -10.31
C ALA A 30 6.02 1.77 -11.71
N GLY A 31 6.70 2.77 -12.27
CA GLY A 31 6.38 3.35 -13.59
C GLY A 31 5.38 4.51 -13.57
N LEU A 32 4.71 4.78 -12.45
CA LEU A 32 3.85 5.95 -12.31
C LEU A 32 4.66 7.24 -12.39
N ASN A 33 4.09 8.22 -13.09
CA ASN A 33 4.58 9.59 -13.15
C ASN A 33 3.41 10.54 -13.48
N SER A 34 3.68 11.85 -13.59
CA SER A 34 2.66 12.88 -13.80
C SER A 34 1.94 12.83 -15.17
N SER A 35 2.32 11.94 -16.09
CA SER A 35 1.60 11.74 -17.35
C SER A 35 0.33 10.89 -17.19
N PHE A 36 0.13 10.24 -16.04
CA PHE A 36 -1.03 9.39 -15.78
C PHE A 36 -2.22 10.21 -15.28
N SER A 37 -3.43 9.86 -15.72
CA SER A 37 -4.65 10.56 -15.30
C SER A 37 -5.21 10.06 -13.97
N GLY A 38 -4.94 8.81 -13.59
CA GLY A 38 -5.45 8.20 -12.36
C GLY A 38 -4.90 6.80 -12.12
N VAL A 39 -5.01 6.33 -10.88
CA VAL A 39 -4.54 5.01 -10.44
C VAL A 39 -5.73 4.13 -10.06
N PHE A 40 -5.65 2.85 -10.44
CA PHE A 40 -6.63 1.81 -10.13
C PHE A 40 -5.97 0.74 -9.27
N LEU A 41 -6.44 0.57 -8.04
CA LEU A 41 -5.93 -0.38 -7.07
C LEU A 41 -6.81 -1.63 -7.06
N VAL A 42 -6.40 -2.68 -7.77
CA VAL A 42 -7.24 -3.85 -8.01
C VAL A 42 -6.86 -4.99 -7.06
N GLY A 43 -7.85 -5.54 -6.35
CA GLY A 43 -7.66 -6.69 -5.46
C GLY A 43 -6.98 -6.36 -4.12
N TYR A 44 -7.18 -5.14 -3.62
CA TYR A 44 -6.64 -4.67 -2.35
C TYR A 44 -7.35 -5.31 -1.13
N HIS A 45 -6.66 -5.30 0.00
CA HIS A 45 -7.16 -5.77 1.30
C HIS A 45 -7.06 -4.66 2.35
N ALA A 46 -7.73 -4.87 3.50
CA ALA A 46 -7.67 -3.95 4.62
C ALA A 46 -6.35 -4.07 5.41
N SER A 47 -6.16 -3.12 6.33
CA SER A 47 -5.00 -3.03 7.23
C SER A 47 -4.84 -4.23 8.17
N GLY A 48 -3.60 -4.43 8.67
CA GLY A 48 -3.29 -5.46 9.66
C GLY A 48 -3.99 -5.30 11.01
N SER A 49 -4.44 -4.10 11.35
CA SER A 49 -5.20 -3.84 12.58
C SER A 49 -6.70 -4.13 12.45
N ASN A 50 -7.17 -4.49 11.26
CA ASN A 50 -8.57 -4.82 11.01
C ASN A 50 -8.83 -6.32 11.20
N ASN A 51 -9.25 -6.69 12.41
CA ASN A 51 -9.49 -8.10 12.79
C ASN A 51 -10.61 -8.79 12.00
N LYS A 52 -11.43 -8.05 11.26
CA LYS A 52 -12.49 -8.62 10.40
C LYS A 52 -12.04 -8.84 8.97
N ALA A 53 -10.94 -8.22 8.55
CA ALA A 53 -10.51 -8.23 7.16
C ALA A 53 -9.77 -9.51 6.80
N VAL A 54 -10.15 -10.12 5.70
CA VAL A 54 -9.44 -11.26 5.13
C VAL A 54 -8.02 -10.86 4.75
N LEU A 55 -7.04 -11.67 5.13
CA LEU A 55 -5.61 -11.43 4.87
C LEU A 55 -5.14 -10.04 5.31
N GLY A 56 -5.79 -9.40 6.30
CA GLY A 56 -5.42 -8.07 6.75
C GLY A 56 -3.94 -7.97 7.14
N HIS A 57 -3.20 -7.10 6.45
CA HIS A 57 -1.83 -6.71 6.73
C HIS A 57 -1.52 -5.35 6.08
N THR A 58 -0.39 -4.75 6.45
CA THR A 58 0.09 -3.51 5.83
C THR A 58 1.54 -3.69 5.42
N LEU A 59 1.83 -3.70 4.12
CA LEU A 59 3.11 -4.03 3.48
C LEU A 59 3.56 -5.48 3.68
N ASN A 60 3.56 -5.95 4.92
CA ASN A 60 3.95 -7.30 5.27
C ASN A 60 3.38 -7.76 6.61
N SER A 61 3.54 -9.05 6.90
CA SER A 61 3.04 -9.70 8.12
C SER A 61 3.77 -9.33 9.41
N LEU A 62 4.94 -8.69 9.35
CA LEU A 62 5.68 -8.21 10.53
C LEU A 62 5.22 -6.82 10.95
N VAL A 63 4.68 -6.02 10.04
CA VAL A 63 4.18 -4.68 10.32
C VAL A 63 2.81 -4.77 10.96
N HIS A 64 2.69 -4.19 12.16
CA HIS A 64 1.43 -4.08 12.88
C HIS A 64 0.61 -2.88 12.38
N TYR A 65 1.23 -1.71 12.28
CA TYR A 65 0.60 -0.53 11.71
C TYR A 65 1.63 0.47 11.20
N ILE A 66 1.17 1.36 10.33
CA ILE A 66 1.92 2.53 9.89
C ILE A 66 1.09 3.78 10.19
N LYS A 67 1.73 4.82 10.70
CA LYS A 67 1.16 6.16 10.78
C LYS A 67 1.96 7.15 9.98
N VAL A 68 1.23 8.11 9.41
CA VAL A 68 1.76 9.25 8.68
C VAL A 68 1.14 10.50 9.30
N ASN A 69 1.96 11.35 9.91
CA ASN A 69 1.50 12.50 10.70
C ASN A 69 0.40 12.11 11.71
N ASP A 70 0.67 11.05 12.47
CA ASP A 70 -0.20 10.46 13.50
C ASP A 70 -1.52 9.86 12.98
N GLN A 71 -1.74 9.81 11.66
CA GLN A 71 -2.89 9.14 11.04
C GLN A 71 -2.51 7.74 10.56
N PHE A 72 -3.34 6.73 10.88
CA PHE A 72 -3.12 5.36 10.41
C PHE A 72 -3.28 5.26 8.89
N VAL A 73 -2.30 4.61 8.25
CA VAL A 73 -2.34 4.29 6.82
C VAL A 73 -2.22 2.79 6.59
N ASN A 74 -2.87 2.34 5.53
CA ASN A 74 -2.75 0.99 4.99
C ASN A 74 -2.07 1.09 3.61
N GLU A 75 -2.03 0.01 2.85
CA GLU A 75 -1.45 0.01 1.50
C GLU A 75 -2.18 0.94 0.54
N THR A 76 -3.49 1.14 0.69
CA THR A 76 -4.23 2.15 -0.09
C THR A 76 -3.72 3.56 0.20
N GLY A 77 -3.52 3.91 1.48
CA GLY A 77 -2.94 5.18 1.87
C GLY A 77 -1.49 5.36 1.42
N ILE A 78 -0.69 4.30 1.44
CA ILE A 78 0.70 4.30 0.94
C ILE A 78 0.74 4.53 -0.57
N ALA A 79 -0.08 3.81 -1.32
CA ALA A 79 -0.25 4.00 -2.76
C ALA A 79 -0.72 5.44 -3.07
N ALA A 80 -1.64 5.97 -2.26
CA ALA A 80 -2.13 7.34 -2.41
C ALA A 80 -1.04 8.41 -2.12
N LEU A 81 -0.16 8.18 -1.15
CA LEU A 81 1.00 9.05 -0.90
C LEU A 81 1.96 9.07 -2.08
N TYR A 82 2.23 7.89 -2.67
CA TYR A 82 3.10 7.78 -3.84
C TYR A 82 2.47 8.46 -5.06
N ALA A 83 1.20 8.18 -5.35
CA ALA A 83 0.48 8.80 -6.46
C ALA A 83 0.34 10.32 -6.28
N GLY A 84 0.11 10.77 -5.04
CA GLY A 84 0.04 12.17 -4.68
C GLY A 84 1.33 12.95 -4.93
N HIS A 85 2.50 12.31 -4.86
CA HIS A 85 3.77 12.92 -5.26
C HIS A 85 3.77 13.37 -6.73
N TYR A 86 3.09 12.61 -7.59
CA TYR A 86 3.00 12.87 -9.03
C TYR A 86 1.76 13.65 -9.46
N ASP A 87 0.96 14.15 -8.52
CA ASP A 87 -0.33 14.80 -8.79
C ASP A 87 -1.38 13.88 -9.44
N VAL A 88 -1.30 12.57 -9.16
CA VAL A 88 -2.23 11.57 -9.72
C VAL A 88 -3.19 11.06 -8.64
N PRO A 89 -4.52 11.12 -8.84
CA PRO A 89 -5.48 10.62 -7.87
C PRO A 89 -5.61 9.08 -7.92
N ILE A 90 -5.95 8.49 -6.78
CA ILE A 90 -6.48 7.12 -6.73
C ILE A 90 -7.97 7.17 -7.10
N ALA A 91 -8.31 6.71 -8.30
CA ALA A 91 -9.67 6.82 -8.84
C ALA A 91 -10.54 5.61 -8.50
N PHE A 92 -9.92 4.44 -8.35
CA PHE A 92 -10.60 3.18 -8.21
C PHE A 92 -9.89 2.26 -7.22
N VAL A 93 -10.66 1.57 -6.38
CA VAL A 93 -10.18 0.49 -5.51
C VAL A 93 -11.17 -0.67 -5.59
N SER A 94 -10.67 -1.89 -5.78
CA SER A 94 -11.46 -3.10 -5.60
C SER A 94 -10.86 -4.02 -4.55
N GLY A 95 -11.72 -4.73 -3.81
CA GLY A 95 -11.28 -5.56 -2.69
C GLY A 95 -12.44 -6.19 -1.93
N ASP A 96 -12.21 -6.50 -0.66
CA ASP A 96 -13.27 -6.86 0.26
C ASP A 96 -13.99 -5.62 0.84
N ASP A 97 -15.07 -5.84 1.57
CA ASP A 97 -15.85 -4.78 2.22
C ASP A 97 -15.03 -3.97 3.23
N CYS A 98 -14.09 -4.60 3.95
CA CYS A 98 -13.20 -3.91 4.87
C CYS A 98 -12.19 -3.01 4.12
N ALA A 99 -11.54 -3.50 3.05
CA ALA A 99 -10.64 -2.69 2.23
C ALA A 99 -11.34 -1.45 1.67
N ILE A 100 -12.54 -1.61 1.11
CA ILE A 100 -13.30 -0.49 0.54
C ILE A 100 -13.74 0.50 1.62
N SER A 101 -14.12 0.02 2.81
CA SER A 101 -14.46 0.87 3.94
C SER A 101 -13.28 1.72 4.41
N GLU A 102 -12.08 1.13 4.51
CA GLU A 102 -10.86 1.86 4.86
C GLU A 102 -10.44 2.84 3.76
N ALA A 103 -10.46 2.40 2.50
CA ALA A 103 -10.14 3.23 1.35
C ALA A 103 -11.00 4.49 1.31
N ARG A 104 -12.33 4.38 1.53
CA ARG A 104 -13.24 5.54 1.55
C ARG A 104 -13.02 6.49 2.72
N LYS A 105 -12.54 5.99 3.86
CA LYS A 105 -12.17 6.86 5.00
C LYS A 105 -10.91 7.67 4.72
N GLN A 106 -10.01 7.14 3.90
CA GLN A 106 -8.75 7.79 3.53
C GLN A 106 -8.88 8.64 2.27
N LEU A 107 -9.67 8.19 1.30
CA LEU A 107 -9.85 8.74 -0.03
C LEU A 107 -11.33 9.08 -0.22
N ASN A 108 -11.68 10.34 -0.01
CA ASN A 108 -13.07 10.79 0.10
C ASN A 108 -13.95 10.48 -1.14
N ASP A 109 -13.38 10.49 -2.35
CA ASP A 109 -14.09 10.46 -3.62
C ASP A 109 -13.85 9.20 -4.47
N VAL A 110 -13.12 8.21 -3.93
CA VAL A 110 -12.72 6.99 -4.64
C VAL A 110 -13.91 6.12 -5.06
N VAL A 111 -13.86 5.55 -6.26
CA VAL A 111 -14.81 4.51 -6.67
C VAL A 111 -14.39 3.17 -6.08
N GLY A 112 -15.10 2.73 -5.04
CA GLY A 112 -14.83 1.46 -4.36
C GLY A 112 -15.77 0.35 -4.78
N VAL A 113 -15.22 -0.79 -5.23
CA VAL A 113 -15.96 -2.00 -5.63
C VAL A 113 -15.66 -3.17 -4.70
N VAL A 114 -16.70 -3.68 -4.03
CA VAL A 114 -16.61 -4.86 -3.15
C VAL A 114 -16.89 -6.12 -3.98
N VAL A 115 -15.93 -7.04 -4.06
CA VAL A 115 -16.07 -8.32 -4.77
C VAL A 115 -16.19 -9.54 -3.84
N LYS A 116 -15.96 -9.33 -2.54
CA LYS A 116 -16.07 -10.33 -1.48
C LYS A 116 -16.39 -9.65 -0.15
N GLN A 117 -17.05 -10.35 0.76
CA GLN A 117 -17.28 -9.88 2.13
C GLN A 117 -16.43 -10.69 3.10
N SER A 118 -15.76 -10.02 4.02
CA SER A 118 -14.90 -10.65 5.03
C SER A 118 -15.65 -10.94 6.31
N PHE A 119 -15.45 -12.14 6.85
CA PHE A 119 -15.96 -12.57 8.16
C PHE A 119 -14.87 -12.71 9.20
N ALA A 120 -13.66 -13.10 8.75
CA ALA A 120 -12.46 -13.23 9.57
C ALA A 120 -11.23 -13.13 8.68
N ARG A 121 -10.04 -13.13 9.31
CA ARG A 121 -8.75 -13.07 8.62
C ARG A 121 -8.54 -14.15 7.56
N ASP A 122 -9.20 -15.29 7.71
CA ASP A 122 -9.11 -16.49 6.87
C ASP A 122 -10.45 -16.90 6.27
N CYS A 123 -11.50 -16.06 6.37
CA CYS A 123 -12.86 -16.43 5.99
C CYS A 123 -13.58 -15.30 5.24
N THR A 124 -14.08 -15.63 4.04
CA THR A 124 -14.85 -14.71 3.18
C THR A 124 -16.01 -15.42 2.50
N ILE A 125 -16.97 -14.63 2.02
CA ILE A 125 -17.86 -15.03 0.92
C ILE A 125 -17.52 -14.19 -0.30
N SER A 126 -17.24 -14.86 -1.43
CA SER A 126 -16.98 -14.21 -2.70
C SER A 126 -18.25 -14.11 -3.53
N LEU A 127 -18.35 -13.05 -4.34
CA LEU A 127 -19.40 -12.99 -5.36
C LEU A 127 -19.14 -14.06 -6.44
N PRO A 128 -20.19 -14.55 -7.13
CA PRO A 128 -20.03 -15.28 -8.38
C PRO A 128 -19.15 -14.49 -9.36
N LEU A 129 -18.32 -15.19 -10.13
CA LEU A 129 -17.33 -14.57 -11.02
C LEU A 129 -17.95 -13.55 -11.98
N GLU A 130 -19.05 -13.90 -12.63
CA GLU A 130 -19.77 -13.02 -13.57
C GLU A 130 -20.25 -11.74 -12.89
N GLN A 131 -20.74 -11.84 -11.64
CA GLN A 131 -21.19 -10.68 -10.87
C GLN A 131 -20.00 -9.80 -10.48
N ALA A 132 -18.88 -10.39 -10.06
CA ALA A 132 -17.67 -9.64 -9.74
C ALA A 132 -17.14 -8.90 -10.98
N GLN A 133 -17.07 -9.56 -12.13
CA GLN A 133 -16.65 -8.97 -13.41
C GLN A 133 -17.55 -7.79 -13.80
N TYR A 134 -18.87 -7.98 -13.77
CA TYR A 134 -19.83 -6.92 -14.06
C TYR A 134 -19.64 -5.67 -13.18
N LEU A 135 -19.46 -5.88 -11.86
CA LEU A 135 -19.24 -4.77 -10.93
C LEU A 135 -17.89 -4.08 -11.12
N LEU A 136 -16.84 -4.84 -11.43
CA LEU A 136 -15.51 -4.30 -11.73
C LEU A 136 -15.53 -3.46 -13.00
N GLU A 137 -16.12 -3.96 -14.09
CA GLU A 137 -16.24 -3.25 -15.36
C GLU A 137 -17.03 -1.95 -15.19
N ARG A 138 -18.20 -2.02 -14.53
CA ARG A 138 -19.03 -0.84 -14.26
C ARG A 138 -18.31 0.17 -13.38
N GLY A 139 -17.71 -0.26 -12.28
CA GLY A 139 -16.98 0.64 -11.38
C GLY A 139 -15.75 1.26 -12.05
N ALA A 140 -15.06 0.51 -12.92
CA ALA A 140 -13.96 1.04 -13.70
C ALA A 140 -14.42 2.11 -14.69
N ALA A 141 -15.54 1.89 -15.40
CA ALA A 141 -16.13 2.88 -16.30
C ALA A 141 -16.55 4.15 -15.54
N ASP A 142 -17.21 4.01 -14.39
CA ASP A 142 -17.61 5.13 -13.53
C ASP A 142 -16.38 5.94 -13.07
N ALA A 143 -15.29 5.27 -12.69
CA ALA A 143 -14.05 5.93 -12.30
C ALA A 143 -13.41 6.71 -13.46
N VAL A 144 -13.38 6.14 -14.67
CA VAL A 144 -12.88 6.85 -15.87
C VAL A 144 -13.73 8.08 -16.19
N MET A 145 -15.06 7.99 -16.11
CA MET A 145 -15.94 9.14 -16.34
C MET A 145 -15.69 10.26 -15.32
N LYS A 146 -15.54 9.92 -14.04
CA LYS A 146 -15.21 10.89 -12.99
C LYS A 146 -13.83 11.52 -13.16
N LEU A 147 -12.85 10.77 -13.65
CA LEU A 147 -11.52 11.28 -13.97
C LEU A 147 -11.59 12.34 -15.07
N GLN A 148 -12.34 12.07 -16.14
CA GLN A 148 -12.56 13.03 -17.23
C GLN A 148 -13.25 14.32 -16.74
N GLN A 149 -14.09 14.22 -15.72
CA GLN A 149 -14.79 15.34 -15.09
C GLN A 149 -13.98 16.01 -13.97
N GLN A 150 -12.74 15.57 -13.71
CA GLN A 150 -11.87 16.09 -12.64
C GLN A 150 -12.52 16.03 -11.25
N GLN A 151 -13.26 14.96 -10.96
CA GLN A 151 -14.01 14.79 -9.72
C GLN A 151 -13.24 14.04 -8.61
N PHE A 152 -11.91 13.97 -8.71
CA PHE A 152 -11.07 13.33 -7.71
C PHE A 152 -10.09 14.31 -7.10
N THR A 153 -9.90 14.17 -5.80
CA THR A 153 -8.96 14.92 -4.99
C THR A 153 -7.67 14.12 -4.90
N VAL A 154 -6.56 14.74 -5.25
CA VAL A 154 -5.25 14.13 -5.05
C VAL A 154 -4.95 14.06 -3.56
N PHE A 155 -4.68 12.86 -3.06
CA PHE A 155 -4.27 12.68 -1.67
C PHE A 155 -2.86 13.21 -1.49
N LYS A 156 -2.72 14.32 -0.76
CA LYS A 156 -1.42 14.91 -0.42
C LYS A 156 -1.35 15.21 1.07
N ILE A 157 -0.19 14.94 1.65
CA ILE A 157 0.14 15.36 3.01
C ILE A 157 1.19 16.48 2.90
N PRO A 158 0.85 17.71 3.30
CA PRO A 158 1.78 18.84 3.24
C PRO A 158 2.83 18.79 4.35
N GLY A 159 4.01 19.32 4.07
CA GLY A 159 5.07 19.54 5.06
C GLY A 159 5.92 18.31 5.35
N PRO A 160 6.80 18.38 6.37
CA PRO A 160 7.60 17.24 6.77
C PRO A 160 6.65 16.12 7.22
N ILE A 161 6.95 14.92 6.73
CA ILE A 161 6.19 13.72 6.96
C ILE A 161 6.85 12.95 8.09
N LYS A 162 6.14 12.85 9.21
CA LYS A 162 6.49 11.98 10.32
C LYS A 162 5.92 10.59 10.06
N MET A 163 6.80 9.62 9.93
CA MET A 163 6.47 8.21 9.83
C MET A 163 6.60 7.54 11.20
N GLU A 164 5.64 6.66 11.52
CA GLU A 164 5.76 5.69 12.60
C GLU A 164 5.39 4.31 12.04
N ILE A 165 6.28 3.34 12.20
CA ILE A 165 6.06 1.96 11.76
C ILE A 165 6.19 1.08 12.99
N ALA A 166 5.09 0.48 13.41
CA ALA A 166 5.08 -0.47 14.51
C ALA A 166 5.06 -1.90 13.99
N PHE A 167 5.70 -2.80 14.73
CA PHE A 167 5.91 -4.18 14.34
C PHE A 167 5.30 -5.15 15.36
N TYR A 168 4.90 -6.33 14.89
CA TYR A 168 4.63 -7.46 15.77
C TYR A 168 5.96 -8.00 16.34
N ASN A 169 5.91 -8.54 17.55
CA ASN A 169 7.08 -9.11 18.22
C ASN A 169 7.60 -10.39 17.51
N THR A 170 6.71 -11.15 16.87
CA THR A 170 7.05 -12.44 16.27
C THR A 170 7.88 -12.29 15.00
N GLY A 171 9.13 -12.78 15.01
CA GLY A 171 10.00 -12.80 13.84
C GLY A 171 10.75 -11.49 13.57
N LEU A 172 10.60 -10.49 14.43
CA LEU A 172 11.29 -9.22 14.31
C LEU A 172 12.77 -9.32 14.72
N ARG A 173 13.68 -8.83 13.89
CA ARG A 173 15.10 -8.74 14.21
C ARG A 173 15.38 -7.51 15.07
N VAL A 174 14.96 -7.54 16.34
CA VAL A 174 15.08 -6.40 17.28
C VAL A 174 16.51 -5.86 17.38
N SER A 175 17.53 -6.73 17.30
CA SER A 175 18.93 -6.30 17.32
C SER A 175 19.32 -5.40 16.14
N VAL A 176 18.71 -5.59 14.96
CA VAL A 176 18.92 -4.68 13.82
C VAL A 176 18.37 -3.29 14.14
N PHE A 177 17.23 -3.22 14.83
CA PHE A 177 16.61 -1.95 15.23
C PHE A 177 17.37 -1.23 16.34
N GLN A 178 17.91 -1.97 17.30
CA GLN A 178 18.80 -1.43 18.32
C GLN A 178 20.06 -0.82 17.71
N CYS A 179 20.53 -1.36 16.57
CA CYS A 179 21.70 -0.88 15.86
C CYS A 179 21.38 0.04 14.65
N LEU A 180 20.14 0.57 14.53
CA LEU A 180 19.75 1.33 13.33
C LEU A 180 20.61 2.56 13.10
N VAL A 181 21.00 3.27 14.16
CA VAL A 181 21.81 4.49 14.04
C VAL A 181 23.24 4.15 13.63
N GLU A 182 23.81 3.05 14.13
CA GLU A 182 25.13 2.57 13.69
C GLU A 182 25.10 2.00 12.26
N ILE A 183 24.00 1.39 11.83
CA ILE A 183 23.83 0.89 10.47
C ILE A 183 23.64 2.05 9.49
N LEU A 184 22.90 3.07 9.90
CA LEU A 184 22.50 4.22 9.11
C LEU A 184 23.24 5.48 9.59
N GLU A 185 24.57 5.43 9.74
CA GLU A 185 25.36 6.57 10.23
C GLU A 185 25.12 7.87 9.44
N PHE A 186 24.70 7.74 8.17
CA PHE A 186 24.36 8.84 7.28
C PHE A 186 22.97 9.47 7.55
N ASP A 187 22.12 8.82 8.34
CA ASP A 187 20.77 9.27 8.70
C ASP A 187 20.41 8.87 10.14
N SER A 188 20.76 9.75 11.08
CA SER A 188 20.46 9.58 12.50
C SER A 188 19.03 9.93 12.89
N SER A 189 18.12 10.18 11.95
CA SER A 189 16.74 10.60 12.27
C SER A 189 15.82 9.42 12.60
N TYR A 190 16.24 8.18 12.31
CA TYR A 190 15.55 6.98 12.76
C TYR A 190 15.64 6.83 14.28
N LYS A 191 14.49 6.63 14.93
CA LYS A 191 14.39 6.37 16.37
C LYS A 191 13.61 5.09 16.60
N PHE A 192 14.22 4.14 17.30
CA PHE A 192 13.58 2.89 17.70
C PHE A 192 13.05 3.00 19.14
N ASP A 193 11.76 2.69 19.32
CA ASP A 193 11.08 2.54 20.61
C ASP A 193 10.93 1.04 20.90
N GLN A 194 11.74 0.53 21.83
CA GLN A 194 11.77 -0.90 22.17
C GLN A 194 10.49 -1.37 22.88
N GLU A 195 9.80 -0.50 23.62
CA GLU A 195 8.57 -0.88 24.32
C GLU A 195 7.41 -1.01 23.34
N LYS A 196 7.31 -0.10 22.37
CA LYS A 196 6.28 -0.14 21.32
C LYS A 196 6.62 -1.03 20.14
N LEU A 197 7.87 -1.48 20.06
CA LEU A 197 8.45 -2.11 18.87
C LEU A 197 8.15 -1.28 17.62
N SER A 198 8.46 0.02 17.68
CA SER A 198 8.20 0.94 16.57
C SER A 198 9.43 1.75 16.19
N VAL A 199 9.50 2.11 14.92
CA VAL A 199 10.52 2.99 14.35
C VAL A 199 9.85 4.27 13.88
N THR A 200 10.41 5.41 14.24
CA THR A 200 9.94 6.73 13.80
C THR A 200 11.03 7.50 13.07
N PHE A 201 10.63 8.32 12.11
CA PHE A 201 11.52 9.25 11.41
C PHE A 201 10.72 10.36 10.73
N GLU A 202 11.40 11.43 10.32
CA GLU A 202 10.82 12.56 9.56
C GLU A 202 11.45 12.65 8.18
N ALA A 203 10.65 12.90 7.14
CA ALA A 203 11.12 13.07 5.76
C ALA A 203 10.51 14.33 5.13
N ASP A 204 11.25 14.96 4.22
CA ASP A 204 10.84 16.24 3.61
C ASP A 204 9.63 16.12 2.69
N ASN A 205 9.38 14.93 2.14
CA ASN A 205 8.27 14.65 1.23
C ASN A 205 7.88 13.16 1.22
N ALA A 206 6.73 12.87 0.61
CA ALA A 206 6.14 11.52 0.56
C ALA A 206 7.05 10.50 -0.10
N LEU A 207 7.69 10.84 -1.22
CA LEU A 207 8.55 9.91 -1.93
C LEU A 207 9.75 9.50 -1.07
N ASN A 208 10.41 10.47 -0.43
CA ASN A 208 11.53 10.19 0.46
C ASN A 208 11.07 9.38 1.70
N ALA A 209 9.89 9.70 2.25
CA ALA A 209 9.31 8.91 3.34
C ALA A 209 9.11 7.43 2.96
N LEU A 210 8.56 7.16 1.78
CA LEU A 210 8.29 5.80 1.29
C LEU A 210 9.57 5.03 0.96
N GLN A 211 10.55 5.66 0.32
CA GLN A 211 11.86 5.05 0.08
C GLN A 211 12.55 4.63 1.38
N ARG A 212 12.39 5.44 2.43
CA ARG A 212 12.88 5.17 3.77
C ARG A 212 12.14 4.04 4.48
N VAL A 213 10.84 3.85 4.21
CA VAL A 213 10.11 2.65 4.61
C VAL A 213 10.68 1.42 3.92
N ASN A 214 10.89 1.46 2.60
CA ASN A 214 11.42 0.33 1.83
C ASN A 214 12.78 -0.11 2.34
N MET A 215 13.69 0.85 2.57
CA MET A 215 15.01 0.56 3.17
C MET A 215 14.87 -0.09 4.55
N LEU A 216 13.98 0.40 5.41
CA LEU A 216 13.75 -0.21 6.72
C LEU A 216 13.25 -1.65 6.57
N MET A 217 12.32 -1.92 5.63
CA MET A 217 11.84 -3.28 5.38
C MET A 217 12.98 -4.22 4.95
N TYR A 218 13.91 -3.76 4.10
CA TYR A 218 15.09 -4.54 3.74
C TYR A 218 15.97 -4.90 4.93
N LEU A 219 16.21 -3.96 5.84
CA LEU A 219 16.99 -4.22 7.05
C LEU A 219 16.32 -5.26 7.95
N VAL A 220 14.99 -5.19 8.08
CA VAL A 220 14.18 -6.14 8.87
C VAL A 220 14.24 -7.55 8.30
N TYR A 221 14.03 -7.71 7.00
CA TYR A 221 14.06 -9.03 6.36
C TYR A 221 15.48 -9.57 6.22
N GLY A 222 16.48 -8.68 6.22
CA GLY A 222 17.85 -9.01 5.88
C GLY A 222 17.99 -9.43 4.41
N ILE A 223 19.18 -9.89 4.07
CA ILE A 223 19.42 -10.54 2.78
C ILE A 223 18.89 -11.96 2.89
N LYS A 224 17.61 -12.19 2.59
CA LYS A 224 17.16 -13.56 2.32
C LYS A 224 17.83 -14.02 1.03
N SER A 225 18.77 -14.97 1.13
CA SER A 225 19.04 -15.84 -0.01
C SER A 225 17.75 -16.61 -0.25
N SER A 226 17.17 -16.49 -1.44
CA SER A 226 16.11 -17.37 -1.89
C SER A 226 16.50 -18.82 -1.58
N SER A 227 15.83 -19.46 -0.63
CA SER A 227 15.75 -20.91 -0.61
C SER A 227 14.97 -21.29 -1.87
N ASN A 228 15.70 -21.80 -2.84
CA ASN A 228 15.18 -22.47 -4.04
C ASN A 228 14.13 -23.53 -3.68
#